data_AF-A0A401G297-F1
#
_entry.id   AF-A0A401G297-F1
#
_cell.length_a   1.000
_cell.length_b   1.000
_cell.length_c   1.000
_cell.angle_alpha   90.00
_cell.angle_beta   90.00
_cell.angle_gamma   90.00
#
_symmetry.space_group_name_H-M   'P 1'
#
loop_
_entity.id
_entity.type
_entity.pdbx_description
1 polymer ?
#
loop_
_entity_poly.entity_id
_entity_poly.type
_entity_poly.pdbx_seq_one_letter_code
_entity_poly.pdbx_strand_id
1 'polypeptide(L)' 'MAFSVDEQVLRASKEIIVKFIETGRVSPTAFPEAFKSIYQAISETVREGQMPAEVSPEETPQKAAKKKKG' A
#
# COMPACT_ATOMS: atom_id res chain seq x y z
N MET A 1 -9.13 -3.31 26.85
CA MET A 1 -8.87 -2.09 26.05
C MET A 1 -8.47 -2.56 24.67
N ALA A 2 -9.21 -2.18 23.64
CA ALA A 2 -8.84 -2.47 22.25
C ALA A 2 -8.01 -1.30 21.72
N PHE A 3 -6.88 -1.59 21.07
CA PHE A 3 -6.07 -0.59 20.40
C PHE A 3 -6.81 -0.02 19.20
N SER A 4 -6.69 1.29 18.95
CA SER A 4 -7.26 1.89 17.75
C SER A 4 -6.62 1.30 16.48
N VAL A 5 -7.32 1.42 15.36
CA VAL A 5 -6.78 0.97 14.07
C VAL A 5 -5.47 1.70 13.76
N ASP A 6 -5.39 3.01 14.03
CA ASP A 6 -4.16 3.79 13.86
C ASP A 6 -3.01 3.28 14.74
N GLU A 7 -3.29 2.91 16.00
CA GLU A 7 -2.28 2.32 16.89
C GLU A 7 -1.77 0.97 16.36
N GLN A 8 -2.66 0.15 15.78
CA GLN A 8 -2.29 -1.13 15.18
C GLN A 8 -1.42 -0.92 13.93
N VAL A 9 -1.79 0.01 13.05
CA VAL A 9 -1.01 0.38 11.85
C VAL A 9 0.38 0.87 12.26
N LEU A 10 0.46 1.76 13.25
CA LEU A 10 1.73 2.31 13.73
C LEU A 10 2.62 1.22 14.34
N ARG A 11 2.05 0.29 15.11
CA ARG A 11 2.80 -0.82 15.71
C ARG A 11 3.36 -1.76 14.65
N ALA A 12 2.53 -2.19 13.69
CA ALA A 12 2.97 -3.07 12.60
C ALA A 12 4.10 -2.43 11.78
N SER A 13 3.94 -1.15 11.45
CA SER A 13 4.96 -0.38 10.72
C SER A 13 6.30 -0.34 11.46
N LYS A 14 6.27 -0.16 12.79
CA LYS A 14 7.46 -0.15 13.64
C LYS A 14 8.14 -1.52 13.69
N GLU A 15 7.38 -2.60 13.84
CA GLU A 15 7.94 -3.95 13.92
C GLU A 15 8.62 -4.35 12.60
N ILE A 16 8.03 -4.00 11.45
CA ILE A 16 8.60 -4.30 10.13
C ILE A 16 9.90 -3.53 9.88
N ILE A 17 9.91 -2.21 10.10
CA ILE A 17 11.12 -1.41 9.83
C ILE A 17 12.28 -1.81 10.73
N VAL A 18 12.01 -2.12 12.01
CA VAL A 18 13.03 -2.61 12.95
C VAL A 18 13.59 -3.93 12.45
N LYS A 19 12.74 -4.87 12.02
CA LYS A 19 13.19 -6.15 11.47
C LYS A 19 14.06 -5.97 10.22
N PHE A 20 13.71 -5.05 9.32
CA PHE A 20 14.51 -4.77 8.14
C PHE A 20 15.87 -4.17 8.47
N ILE A 21 15.96 -3.34 9.52
CA ILE A 21 17.24 -2.81 10.00
C ILE A 21 18.08 -3.92 10.66
N GLU A 22 17.47 -4.72 11.54
CA GLU A 22 18.14 -5.85 12.22
C GLU A 22 18.71 -6.88 11.24
N THR A 23 18.02 -7.11 10.12
CA THR A 23 18.43 -8.05 9.08
C THR A 23 19.33 -7.42 8.01
N GLY A 24 19.65 -6.13 8.13
CA GLY A 24 20.52 -5.42 7.19
C GLY A 24 19.90 -5.13 5.82
N ARG A 25 18.57 -5.22 5.67
CA ARG A 25 17.85 -4.89 4.43
C ARG A 25 17.61 -3.40 4.24
N VAL A 26 17.54 -2.66 5.35
CA VAL A 26 17.43 -1.20 5.37
C VAL A 26 18.48 -0.65 6.33
N SER A 27 19.21 0.39 5.93
CA SER A 27 20.15 1.06 6.84
C SER A 27 19.38 1.96 7.82
N PRO A 28 19.91 2.21 9.03
CA PRO A 28 19.32 3.19 9.95
C PRO A 28 19.17 4.59 9.33
N THR A 29 20.05 4.97 8.40
CA THR A 29 20.01 6.26 7.70
C THR A 29 18.83 6.38 6.74
N ALA A 30 18.35 5.26 6.17
CA ALA A 30 17.20 5.23 5.26
C ALA A 30 15.86 5.10 6.01
N PHE A 31 15.87 5.00 7.35
CA PHE A 31 14.66 4.84 8.18
C PHE A 31 13.54 5.85 7.86
N PRO A 32 13.78 7.18 7.75
CA PRO A 32 12.69 8.14 7.64
C PRO A 32 11.85 7.97 6.38
N GLU A 33 12.47 7.55 5.27
CA GLU A 33 11.79 7.31 4.00
C GLU A 33 11.13 5.93 3.98
N ALA A 34 11.88 4.88 4.35
CA ALA A 34 11.39 3.51 4.38
C ALA A 34 10.19 3.35 5.34
N PHE A 35 10.23 3.98 6.52
CA PHE A 35 9.13 3.92 7.47
C PHE A 35 7.84 4.53 6.92
N LYS A 36 7.92 5.66 6.22
CA LYS A 36 6.75 6.30 5.59
C LYS A 36 6.14 5.40 4.54
N SER A 37 6.96 4.79 3.69
CA SER A 37 6.49 3.87 2.65
C SER A 37 5.80 2.64 3.25
N ILE A 38 6.39 2.02 4.28
CA ILE A 38 5.77 0.89 5.00
C ILE A 38 4.44 1.31 5.65
N TYR A 39 4.44 2.44 6.35
CA TYR A 39 3.24 2.95 7.01
C TYR A 39 2.10 3.21 6.01
N GLN A 40 2.42 3.85 4.88
CA GLN A 40 1.45 4.13 3.81
C GLN A 40 0.85 2.83 3.29
N ALA A 41 1.69 1.86 2.89
CA ALA A 41 1.23 0.58 2.35
C ALA A 41 0.29 -0.17 3.30
N ILE A 42 0.60 -0.20 4.60
CA ILE A 42 -0.26 -0.84 5.61
C ILE A 42 -1.55 -0.03 5.81
N SER A 43 -1.43 1.29 5.94
CA SER A 43 -2.59 2.17 6.16
C SER A 43 -3.58 2.12 5.01
N GLU A 44 -3.10 2.08 3.76
CA GLU A 44 -3.92 1.94 2.57
C GLU A 44 -4.62 0.59 2.57
N THR A 45 -3.88 -0.50 2.74
CA THR A 45 -4.46 -1.86 2.79
C THR A 45 -5.57 -2.00 3.85
N VAL A 46 -5.34 -1.46 5.05
CA VAL A 46 -6.31 -1.53 6.16
C VAL A 46 -7.54 -0.67 5.88
N ARG A 47 -7.37 0.51 5.29
CA ARG A 47 -8.46 1.46 5.03
C ARG A 47 -9.25 1.13 3.78
N GLU A 48 -8.60 0.58 2.75
CA GLU A 48 -9.24 0.02 1.56
C GLU A 48 -10.06 -1.22 1.91
N GLY A 49 -9.54 -2.09 2.79
CA GLY A 49 -10.31 -3.22 3.33
C GLY A 49 -11.52 -2.82 4.20
N GLN A 50 -11.65 -1.54 4.57
CA GLN A 50 -12.80 -0.98 5.29
C GLN A 50 -13.83 -0.29 4.36
N MET A 51 -13.52 -0.12 3.08
CA MET A 51 -14.52 0.30 2.10
C MET A 51 -15.37 -0.90 1.69
N PRO A 52 -16.71 -0.83 1.69
CA PRO A 52 -17.52 -1.86 1.07
C PRO A 52 -17.10 -1.95 -0.41
N ALA A 53 -16.83 -3.16 -0.89
CA ALA A 53 -16.41 -3.43 -2.25
C ALA A 53 -17.40 -2.86 -3.27
N GLU A 54 -17.21 -1.62 -3.70
CA GLU A 54 -17.91 -1.04 -4.84
C GLU A 54 -17.09 -1.33 -6.10
N VAL A 55 -17.47 -2.45 -6.72
CA VAL A 55 -17.35 -2.85 -8.12
C VAL A 55 -16.42 -2.01 -9.03
N SER A 56 -15.31 -2.62 -9.46
CA SER A 56 -14.68 -2.26 -10.74
C SER A 56 -15.11 -3.30 -11.78
N PRO A 57 -15.97 -2.96 -12.76
CA PRO A 57 -16.34 -3.89 -13.81
C PRO A 57 -15.16 -4.11 -14.76
N GLU A 58 -14.60 -5.31 -14.68
CA GLU A 58 -14.25 -6.21 -15.78
C GLU A 58 -13.82 -5.55 -17.11
N GLU A 59 -12.51 -5.62 -17.40
CA GLU A 59 -12.00 -5.46 -18.77
C GLU A 59 -12.46 -6.63 -19.66
N THR A 60 -13.01 -6.33 -20.84
CA THR A 60 -12.84 -7.19 -22.03
C THR A 60 -12.95 -6.39 -23.34
N PRO A 61 -12.31 -6.85 -24.44
CA PRO A 61 -11.70 -6.01 -25.46
C PRO A 61 -12.58 -5.80 -26.70
N GLN A 62 -12.41 -4.67 -27.41
CA GLN A 62 -12.82 -4.61 -28.82
C GLN A 62 -11.85 -3.82 -29.72
N LYS A 63 -11.28 -4.57 -30.65
CA LYS A 63 -10.44 -4.19 -31.78
C LYS A 63 -11.33 -3.86 -32.99
N ALA A 64 -11.15 -2.69 -33.63
CA ALA A 64 -11.34 -2.44 -35.08
C ALA A 64 -11.24 -0.93 -35.38
N ALA A 65 -10.12 -0.43 -35.93
CA ALA A 65 -9.91 -0.21 -37.37
C ALA A 65 -10.92 0.75 -38.04
N LYS A 66 -10.48 1.96 -38.44
CA LYS A 66 -10.15 2.33 -39.86
C LYS A 66 -10.04 3.86 -40.08
N LYS A 67 -8.93 4.23 -40.73
CA LYS A 67 -8.82 5.07 -41.94
C LYS A 67 -9.10 6.59 -41.91
N LYS A 68 -8.06 7.29 -42.38
CA LYS A 68 -8.04 8.30 -43.47
C LYS A 68 -8.54 9.73 -43.19
N LYS A 69 -7.55 10.64 -43.16
CA LYS A 69 -7.29 11.69 -44.18
C LYS A 69 -8.47 12.63 -44.53
N GLY A 70 -8.35 13.87 -44.08
CA GLY A 70 -8.95 15.07 -44.65
C GLY A 70 -8.01 16.22 -44.40
#